data_AF-A0A832S923-F1
#
_entry.id   AF-A0A832S923-F1
#
_cell.length_a   1.000
_cell.length_b   1.000
_cell.length_c   1.000
_cell.angle_alpha   90.00
_cell.angle_beta   90.00
_cell.angle_gamma   90.00
#
_symmetry.space_group_name_H-M   'P 1'
#
loop_
_entity.id
_entity.type
_entity.pdbx_description
1 polymer ?
#
loop_
_entity_poly.entity_id
_entity_poly.type
_entity_poly.pdbx_seq_one_letter_code
_entity_poly.pdbx_strand_id
1 'polypeptide(L)'
;DFNGVLFEKGFSGKCYAQKVIVVGPFIPWKWSRIVFINGSILTYYIPNIEIIGVEYNIYNSMEFYDAEAQKLHRFKKAKVHEYPSEKGDKRWIVTAEEGRVFMVMKSYCKETFSFTNNFNFRYIENLVDVVDFQVEIEDRVITLQETGNGLGMVEDTSGFVI
;
A
#
# COMPACT_ATOMS: atom_id res chain seq x y z
N ASP A 1 -7.55 -0.50 -19.66
CA ASP A 1 -8.98 -0.44 -19.29
C ASP A 1 -9.57 -1.83 -19.39
N PHE A 2 -10.27 -2.25 -18.34
CA PHE A 2 -10.94 -3.54 -18.27
C PHE A 2 -12.40 -3.37 -18.67
N ASN A 3 -12.88 -4.22 -19.56
CA ASN A 3 -14.29 -4.35 -19.91
C ASN A 3 -14.66 -5.84 -19.85
N GLY A 4 -15.73 -6.19 -19.16
CA GLY A 4 -16.12 -7.59 -18.98
C GLY A 4 -17.44 -7.76 -18.23
N VAL A 5 -17.65 -8.96 -17.69
CA VAL A 5 -18.83 -9.29 -16.87
C VAL A 5 -18.36 -9.64 -15.46
N LEU A 6 -18.90 -8.93 -14.46
CA LEU A 6 -18.68 -9.20 -13.05
C LEU A 6 -20.04 -9.38 -12.38
N PHE A 7 -20.26 -10.51 -11.68
CA PHE A 7 -21.56 -10.86 -11.08
C PHE A 7 -22.73 -10.73 -12.07
N GLU A 8 -22.57 -11.29 -13.28
CA GLU A 8 -23.57 -11.27 -14.37
C GLU A 8 -23.94 -9.86 -14.89
N LYS A 9 -23.21 -8.82 -14.47
CA LYS A 9 -23.40 -7.44 -14.92
C LYS A 9 -22.21 -6.99 -15.76
N GLY A 10 -22.50 -6.24 -16.82
CA GLY A 10 -21.47 -5.54 -17.58
C GLY A 10 -20.69 -4.61 -16.66
N PHE A 11 -19.37 -4.70 -16.69
CA PHE A 11 -18.46 -3.93 -15.86
C PHE A 11 -17.34 -3.34 -16.73
N SER A 12 -17.07 -2.05 -16.53
CA SER A 12 -15.96 -1.33 -17.14
C SER A 12 -15.19 -0.58 -16.06
N GLY A 13 -13.86 -0.64 -16.07
CA GLY A 13 -13.04 0.03 -15.08
C GLY A 13 -11.55 0.04 -15.39
N LYS A 14 -10.76 0.52 -14.44
CA LYS A 14 -9.30 0.39 -14.47
C LYS A 14 -8.91 -0.85 -13.66
N CYS A 15 -7.95 -1.62 -14.16
CA CYS A 15 -7.38 -2.75 -13.45
C CYS A 15 -5.90 -2.49 -13.17
N TYR A 16 -5.44 -2.89 -12.00
CA TYR A 16 -4.03 -3.01 -11.70
C TYR A 16 -3.64 -4.48 -11.79
N ALA A 17 -2.66 -4.80 -12.64
CA ALA A 17 -2.09 -6.14 -12.73
C ALA A 17 -0.63 -6.05 -12.33
N GLN A 18 -0.22 -6.88 -11.37
CA GLN A 18 1.15 -6.97 -10.92
C GLN A 18 1.69 -8.38 -11.18
N LYS A 19 2.94 -8.44 -11.63
CA LYS A 19 3.72 -9.67 -11.68
C LYS A 19 4.96 -9.47 -10.82
N VAL A 20 5.05 -10.19 -9.72
CA VAL A 20 6.25 -10.23 -8.87
C VAL A 20 7.09 -11.43 -9.31
N ILE A 21 8.34 -11.18 -9.67
CA ILE A 21 9.34 -12.21 -9.94
C ILE A 21 10.49 -11.96 -8.98
N VAL A 22 10.83 -12.98 -8.20
CA VAL A 22 11.90 -12.88 -7.21
C VAL A 22 13.03 -13.81 -7.60
N VAL A 23 14.24 -13.26 -7.77
CA VAL A 23 15.47 -13.98 -8.15
C VAL A 23 16.63 -13.45 -7.30
N GLY A 24 17.04 -14.21 -6.28
CA GLY A 24 18.14 -13.85 -5.36
C GLY A 24 17.69 -13.79 -3.89
N PRO A 25 18.57 -13.38 -2.95
CA PRO A 25 18.18 -13.12 -1.58
C PRO A 25 17.28 -11.87 -1.53
N PHE A 26 16.21 -11.91 -0.73
CA PHE A 26 15.30 -10.77 -0.59
C PHE A 26 14.99 -10.50 0.87
N ILE A 27 15.08 -9.21 1.20
CA ILE A 27 14.69 -8.66 2.50
C ILE A 27 13.18 -8.37 2.47
N PRO A 28 12.50 -8.43 3.61
CA PRO A 28 11.14 -7.94 3.74
C PRO A 28 10.97 -6.49 3.27
N TRP A 29 9.73 -6.20 2.90
CA TRP A 29 9.22 -4.89 2.58
C TRP A 29 7.74 -4.76 2.94
N LYS A 30 7.35 -3.51 3.17
CA LYS A 30 5.97 -3.06 3.10
C LYS A 30 5.80 -2.21 1.85
N TRP A 31 4.82 -2.56 1.02
CA TRP A 31 4.52 -1.81 -0.20
C TRP A 31 3.04 -1.55 -0.32
N SER A 32 2.66 -0.45 -0.95
CA SER A 32 1.27 -0.22 -1.33
C SER A 32 1.16 0.62 -2.57
N ARG A 33 0.06 0.41 -3.29
CA ARG A 33 -0.45 1.28 -4.34
C ARG A 33 -1.95 1.45 -4.17
N ILE A 34 -2.35 2.69 -3.91
CA ILE A 34 -3.73 3.12 -3.72
C ILE A 34 -4.11 4.03 -4.88
N VAL A 35 -5.23 3.75 -5.51
CA VAL A 35 -5.80 4.55 -6.61
C VAL A 35 -7.11 5.15 -6.13
N PHE A 36 -7.23 6.46 -6.23
CA PHE A 36 -8.44 7.20 -5.88
C PHE A 36 -9.36 7.39 -7.09
N ILE A 37 -10.64 7.69 -6.84
CA ILE A 37 -11.66 7.88 -7.89
C ILE A 37 -11.27 8.99 -8.87
N ASN A 38 -10.72 10.10 -8.40
CA ASN A 38 -10.29 11.20 -9.26
C ASN A 38 -9.04 10.86 -10.11
N GLY A 39 -8.47 9.66 -9.95
CA GLY A 39 -7.29 9.19 -10.66
C GLY A 39 -5.97 9.49 -9.94
N SER A 40 -5.99 10.18 -8.80
CA SER A 40 -4.80 10.36 -7.97
C SER A 40 -4.31 9.02 -7.43
N ILE A 41 -3.01 8.92 -7.15
CA ILE A 41 -2.37 7.65 -6.77
C ILE A 41 -1.42 7.90 -5.61
N LEU A 42 -1.54 7.11 -4.54
CA LEU A 42 -0.55 7.07 -3.47
C LEU A 42 0.19 5.75 -3.51
N THR A 43 1.52 5.80 -3.48
CA THR A 43 2.38 4.62 -3.34
C THR A 43 3.36 4.80 -2.21
N TYR A 44 3.65 3.73 -1.48
CA TYR A 44 4.80 3.71 -0.57
C TYR A 44 5.58 2.41 -0.70
N TYR A 45 6.86 2.48 -0.40
CA TYR A 45 7.77 1.33 -0.33
C TYR A 45 8.74 1.50 0.84
N ILE A 46 8.72 0.54 1.75
CA ILE A 46 9.52 0.51 2.98
C ILE A 46 10.18 -0.87 3.09
N PRO A 47 11.37 -1.08 2.51
CA PRO A 47 12.18 -2.26 2.77
C PRO A 47 12.72 -2.24 4.21
N ASN A 48 12.54 -3.35 4.91
CA ASN A 48 12.90 -3.52 6.31
C ASN A 48 13.75 -4.78 6.49
N ILE A 49 14.73 -4.67 7.39
CA ILE A 49 15.50 -5.81 7.87
C ILE A 49 15.22 -5.96 9.36
N GLU A 50 14.75 -7.13 9.76
CA GLU A 50 14.67 -7.52 11.17
C GLU A 50 15.93 -8.31 11.57
N ILE A 51 16.78 -7.72 12.41
CA ILE A 51 17.96 -8.39 12.99
C ILE A 51 17.83 -8.35 14.51
N ILE A 52 17.84 -9.52 15.16
CA ILE A 52 17.86 -9.67 16.63
C ILE A 52 16.68 -8.90 17.28
N GLY A 53 15.49 -8.97 16.67
CA GLY A 53 14.28 -8.30 17.14
C GLY A 53 14.26 -6.78 16.94
N VAL A 54 15.20 -6.23 16.17
CA VAL A 54 15.23 -4.80 15.79
C VAL A 54 14.94 -4.67 14.30
N GLU A 55 13.89 -3.92 13.98
CA GLU A 55 13.50 -3.59 12.60
C GLU A 55 14.24 -2.33 12.14
N TYR A 56 15.12 -2.48 11.15
CA TYR A 56 15.84 -1.38 10.52
C TYR A 56 15.22 -1.02 9.17
N ASN A 57 14.67 0.19 9.08
CA ASN A 57 14.25 0.77 7.81
C ASN A 57 15.48 1.22 7.01
N ILE A 58 15.79 0.52 5.93
CA ILE A 58 16.94 0.86 5.06
C ILE A 58 16.62 2.10 4.23
N TYR A 59 15.39 2.16 3.75
CA TYR A 59 14.87 3.19 2.89
C TYR A 59 13.37 3.30 3.13
N ASN A 60 12.81 4.48 2.93
CA ASN A 60 11.37 4.64 2.80
C ASN A 60 11.09 5.69 1.73
N SER A 61 10.12 5.38 0.89
CA SER A 61 9.59 6.31 -0.10
C SER A 61 8.09 6.32 -0.02
N MET A 62 7.52 7.50 -0.17
CA MET A 62 6.11 7.67 -0.43
C MET A 62 5.95 8.72 -1.53
N GLU A 63 5.06 8.44 -2.46
CA GLU A 63 4.73 9.34 -3.56
C GLU A 63 3.21 9.49 -3.64
N PHE A 64 2.76 10.71 -3.89
CA PHE A 64 1.38 11.04 -4.21
C PHE A 64 1.34 11.73 -5.57
N TYR A 65 0.74 11.08 -6.55
CA TYR A 65 0.41 11.70 -7.83
C TYR A 65 -0.94 12.37 -7.70
N ASP A 66 -0.97 13.70 -7.80
CA ASP A 66 -2.21 14.45 -7.95
C ASP A 66 -2.63 14.48 -9.42
N ALA A 67 -3.76 13.85 -9.72
CA ALA A 67 -4.31 13.82 -11.07
C ALA A 67 -4.84 15.18 -11.54
N GLU A 68 -5.32 16.03 -10.64
CA GLU A 68 -5.85 17.35 -11.00
C GLU A 68 -4.74 18.30 -11.44
N ALA A 69 -3.67 18.41 -10.64
CA ALA A 69 -2.50 19.22 -10.98
C ALA A 69 -1.49 18.50 -11.89
N GLN A 70 -1.72 17.23 -12.20
CA GLN A 70 -0.80 16.35 -12.96
C GLN A 70 0.62 16.36 -12.40
N LYS A 71 0.75 16.32 -11.07
CA LYS A 71 2.02 16.53 -10.36
C LYS A 71 2.32 15.40 -9.40
N LEU A 72 3.58 14.95 -9.39
CA LEU A 72 4.08 13.96 -8.45
C LEU A 72 4.73 14.65 -7.24
N HIS A 73 4.19 14.37 -6.06
CA HIS A 73 4.70 14.82 -4.77
C HIS A 73 5.41 13.68 -4.07
N ARG A 74 6.60 13.93 -3.51
CA ARG A 74 7.40 12.92 -2.81
C ARG A 74 7.53 13.27 -1.34
N PHE A 75 7.36 12.27 -0.49
CA PHE A 75 7.44 12.40 0.96
C PHE A 75 8.48 11.43 1.52
N LYS A 76 9.18 11.88 2.56
CA LYS A 76 10.13 11.08 3.32
C LYS A 76 9.52 10.62 4.64
N LYS A 77 10.25 9.77 5.37
CA LYS A 77 9.89 9.27 6.70
C LYS A 77 8.51 8.59 6.72
N ALA A 78 8.19 7.82 5.69
CA ALA A 78 6.95 7.05 5.66
C ALA A 78 6.94 6.03 6.81
N LYS A 79 5.81 5.91 7.51
CA LYS A 79 5.57 4.98 8.61
C LYS A 79 4.26 4.25 8.38
N VAL A 80 4.24 2.96 8.69
CA VAL A 80 3.07 2.11 8.56
C VAL A 80 2.83 1.43 9.91
N HIS A 81 1.67 1.68 10.52
CA HIS A 81 1.26 1.08 11.78
C HIS A 81 0.09 0.13 11.51
N GLU A 82 0.25 -1.11 11.93
CA GLU A 82 -0.74 -2.17 11.75
C GLU A 82 -1.59 -2.34 13.01
N TYR A 83 -2.89 -2.41 12.81
CA TYR A 83 -3.87 -2.70 13.86
C TYR A 83 -4.63 -3.96 13.44
N PRO A 84 -4.25 -5.14 13.96
CA PRO A 84 -5.00 -6.36 13.72
C PRO A 84 -6.36 -6.26 14.41
N SER A 85 -7.42 -6.74 13.76
CA SER A 85 -8.72 -7.00 14.41
C SER A 85 -8.91 -8.49 14.64
N GLU A 86 -9.62 -8.83 15.72
CA GLU A 86 -9.97 -10.20 16.09
C GLU A 86 -10.79 -10.93 15.02
N LYS A 87 -11.45 -10.18 14.12
CA LYS A 87 -12.25 -10.73 13.01
C LYS A 87 -11.42 -11.07 11.77
N GLY A 88 -10.10 -10.87 11.82
CA GLY A 88 -9.17 -11.20 10.75
C GLY A 88 -9.06 -10.13 9.65
N ASP A 89 -9.84 -9.05 9.73
CA ASP A 89 -9.60 -7.81 9.00
C ASP A 89 -8.46 -7.03 9.66
N LYS A 90 -7.56 -6.46 8.86
CA LYS A 90 -6.47 -5.61 9.31
C LYS A 90 -6.79 -4.15 8.99
N ARG A 91 -6.31 -3.25 9.84
CA ARG A 91 -6.28 -1.81 9.54
C ARG A 91 -4.84 -1.32 9.52
N TRP A 92 -4.59 -0.31 8.70
CA TRP A 92 -3.31 0.37 8.64
C TRP A 92 -3.52 1.86 8.86
N ILE A 93 -2.60 2.46 9.61
CA ILE A 93 -2.42 3.91 9.64
C ILE A 93 -1.06 4.19 9.00
N VAL A 94 -1.08 4.91 7.90
CA VAL A 94 0.11 5.29 7.14
C VAL A 94 0.31 6.78 7.28
N THR A 95 1.52 7.19 7.67
CA THR A 95 1.89 8.60 7.78
C THR A 95 3.21 8.89 7.11
N ALA A 96 3.44 10.15 6.74
CA ALA A 96 4.74 10.62 6.29
C ALA A 96 4.99 12.07 6.74
N GLU A 97 6.27 12.44 6.81
CA GLU A 97 6.73 13.80 7.18
C GLU A 97 5.95 14.45 8.33
N GLU A 98 5.83 13.73 9.46
CA GLU A 98 5.26 14.26 10.69
C GLU A 98 3.79 14.73 10.56
N GLY A 99 3.02 14.06 9.70
CA GLY A 99 1.56 14.25 9.60
C GLY A 99 1.12 14.93 8.31
N ARG A 100 2.05 15.35 7.45
CA ARG A 100 1.74 15.87 6.11
C ARG A 100 1.03 14.84 5.23
N VAL A 101 1.21 13.55 5.49
CA VAL A 101 0.37 12.51 4.92
C VAL A 101 -0.24 11.73 6.08
N PHE A 102 -1.54 11.47 5.98
CA PHE A 102 -2.29 10.60 6.86
C PHE A 102 -3.25 9.77 6.02
N MET A 103 -3.20 8.45 6.16
CA MET A 103 -4.09 7.53 5.45
C MET A 103 -4.46 6.37 6.36
N VAL A 104 -5.76 6.11 6.48
CA VAL A 104 -6.30 4.95 7.19
C VAL A 104 -6.87 3.99 6.17
N MET A 105 -6.47 2.73 6.25
CA MET A 105 -6.92 1.68 5.34
C MET A 105 -7.50 0.50 6.11
N LYS A 106 -8.43 -0.21 5.48
CA LYS A 106 -9.02 -1.45 6.01
C LYS A 106 -9.00 -2.52 4.94
N SER A 107 -8.59 -3.75 5.29
CA SER A 107 -8.64 -4.88 4.37
C SER A 107 -10.07 -5.39 4.18
N TYR A 108 -10.42 -5.78 2.96
CA TYR A 108 -11.63 -6.55 2.67
C TYR A 108 -11.34 -7.93 2.08
N CYS A 109 -10.12 -8.16 1.58
CA CYS A 109 -9.67 -9.46 1.06
C CYS A 109 -8.17 -9.61 1.29
N LYS A 110 -7.68 -10.84 1.40
CA LYS A 110 -6.24 -11.13 1.49
C LYS A 110 -5.89 -12.48 0.86
N GLU A 111 -4.67 -12.56 0.35
CA GLU A 111 -4.04 -13.79 -0.11
C GLU A 111 -2.69 -13.95 0.61
N THR A 112 -2.27 -15.18 0.89
CA THR A 112 -1.01 -15.45 1.59
C THR A 112 -0.20 -16.48 0.83
N PHE A 113 1.03 -16.09 0.50
CA PHE A 113 2.02 -16.93 -0.14
C PHE A 113 3.15 -17.24 0.84
N SER A 114 3.57 -18.51 0.86
CA SER A 114 4.69 -18.97 1.68
C SER A 114 5.74 -19.57 0.77
N PHE A 115 6.97 -19.06 0.88
CA PHE A 115 8.13 -19.54 0.14
C PHE A 115 9.03 -20.29 1.12
N THR A 116 9.19 -21.59 0.90
CA THR A 116 9.99 -22.48 1.74
C THR A 116 11.16 -23.03 0.93
N ASN A 117 12.22 -22.24 0.78
CA ASN A 117 13.47 -22.70 0.18
C ASN A 117 14.64 -22.15 1.02
N ASN A 118 15.32 -23.03 1.75
CA ASN A 118 16.37 -22.77 2.76
C ASN A 118 15.95 -21.88 3.96
N PHE A 119 14.95 -21.01 3.80
CA PHE A 119 14.36 -20.16 4.83
C PHE A 119 12.85 -20.01 4.61
N ASN A 120 12.16 -19.45 5.61
CA ASN A 120 10.74 -19.14 5.54
C ASN A 120 10.55 -17.68 5.18
N PHE A 121 9.91 -17.43 4.05
CA PHE A 121 9.44 -16.11 3.69
C PHE A 121 7.93 -16.13 3.47
N ARG A 122 7.27 -15.12 4.06
CA ARG A 122 5.84 -14.95 3.98
C ARG A 122 5.54 -13.67 3.22
N TYR A 123 4.62 -13.76 2.27
CA TYR A 123 4.12 -12.65 1.49
C TYR A 123 2.60 -12.61 1.63
N ILE A 124 2.08 -11.49 2.12
CA ILE A 124 0.64 -11.28 2.27
C ILE A 124 0.24 -10.12 1.39
N GLU A 125 -0.67 -10.37 0.46
CA GLU A 125 -1.34 -9.33 -0.30
C GLU A 125 -2.68 -9.04 0.36
N ASN A 126 -2.94 -7.79 0.72
CA ASN A 126 -4.22 -7.36 1.30
C ASN A 126 -4.85 -6.35 0.36
N LEU A 127 -6.04 -6.65 -0.16
CA LEU A 127 -6.85 -5.64 -0.83
C LEU A 127 -7.53 -4.76 0.20
N VAL A 128 -7.43 -3.44 0.01
CA VAL A 128 -7.82 -2.44 1.00
C VAL A 128 -8.72 -1.35 0.43
N ASP A 129 -9.61 -0.87 1.30
CA ASP A 129 -10.36 0.37 1.15
C ASP A 129 -9.69 1.48 1.97
N VAL A 130 -9.63 2.68 1.43
CA VAL A 130 -9.26 3.88 2.20
C VAL A 130 -10.47 4.37 2.99
N VAL A 131 -10.30 4.47 4.30
CA VAL A 131 -11.32 4.92 5.26
C VAL A 131 -11.16 6.40 5.59
N ASP A 132 -9.92 6.88 5.62
CA ASP A 132 -9.59 8.28 5.86
C ASP A 132 -8.31 8.64 5.09
N PHE A 133 -8.24 9.87 4.59
CA PHE A 133 -7.09 10.34 3.83
C PHE A 133 -6.98 11.85 3.91
N GLN A 134 -5.75 12.29 4.18
CA GLN A 134 -5.32 13.67 4.10
C GLN A 134 -3.89 13.71 3.58
N VAL A 135 -3.64 14.62 2.64
CA VAL A 135 -2.29 14.96 2.21
C VAL A 135 -2.12 16.47 2.07
N GLU A 136 -1.09 17.00 2.71
CA GLU A 136 -0.71 18.41 2.65
C GLU A 136 0.40 18.60 1.61
N ILE A 137 0.07 19.31 0.54
CA ILE A 137 0.98 19.65 -0.54
C ILE A 137 0.97 21.15 -0.77
N GLU A 138 2.17 21.74 -0.72
CA GLU A 138 2.35 23.19 -0.92
C GLU A 138 1.39 23.97 -0.02
N ASP A 139 0.42 24.68 -0.60
CA ASP A 139 -0.52 25.54 0.12
C ASP A 139 -1.93 24.94 0.22
N ARG A 140 -2.09 23.64 -0.01
CA ARG A 140 -3.39 22.96 0.06
C ARG A 140 -3.35 21.63 0.80
N VAL A 141 -4.50 21.28 1.36
CA VAL A 141 -4.77 19.97 1.93
C VAL A 141 -5.78 19.28 1.02
N ILE A 142 -5.43 18.08 0.56
CA ILE A 142 -6.31 17.21 -0.22
C ILE A 142 -6.83 16.11 0.69
N THR A 143 -8.13 15.84 0.64
CA THR A 143 -8.81 14.82 1.43
C THR A 143 -9.63 13.88 0.53
N LEU A 144 -10.34 12.92 1.14
CA LEU A 144 -11.31 12.07 0.44
C LEU A 144 -12.47 12.84 -0.20
N GLN A 145 -12.77 14.07 0.26
CA GLN A 145 -13.81 14.87 -0.37
C GLN A 145 -13.43 15.25 -1.81
N GLU A 146 -12.14 15.51 -2.05
CA GLU A 146 -11.61 15.83 -3.37
C GLU A 146 -11.24 14.57 -4.18
N THR A 147 -10.60 13.58 -3.55
CA THR A 147 -10.11 12.41 -4.29
C THR A 147 -11.17 11.34 -4.55
N GLY A 148 -12.23 11.33 -3.74
CA GLY A 148 -13.16 10.22 -3.62
C GLY A 148 -12.51 8.99 -2.96
N ASN A 149 -13.26 7.89 -2.86
CA ASN A 149 -12.77 6.67 -2.22
C ASN A 149 -11.49 6.14 -2.89
N GLY A 150 -10.58 5.62 -2.07
CA GLY A 150 -9.35 4.96 -2.53
C GLY A 150 -9.46 3.45 -2.43
N LEU A 151 -8.93 2.75 -3.43
CA LEU A 151 -8.83 1.29 -3.47
C LEU A 151 -7.41 0.88 -3.83
N GLY A 152 -6.93 -0.22 -3.27
CA GLY A 152 -5.62 -0.72 -3.66
C GLY A 152 -5.18 -1.96 -2.91
N MET A 153 -3.87 -2.13 -2.84
CA MET A 153 -3.23 -3.27 -2.22
C MET A 153 -2.19 -2.82 -1.20
N VAL A 154 -2.11 -3.54 -0.08
CA VAL A 154 -1.01 -3.49 0.87
C VAL A 154 -0.31 -4.84 0.87
N GLU A 155 0.96 -4.80 0.51
CA GLU A 155 1.88 -5.92 0.64
C GLU A 155 2.60 -5.84 1.97
N ASP A 156 2.59 -6.98 2.65
CA ASP A 156 3.22 -7.19 3.93
C ASP A 156 4.04 -8.47 3.84
N THR A 157 5.37 -8.32 3.84
CA THR A 157 6.29 -9.45 3.80
C THR A 157 7.09 -9.57 5.08
N SER A 158 7.46 -10.79 5.43
CA SER A 158 8.29 -11.09 6.62
C SER A 158 9.10 -12.37 6.42
N GLY A 159 10.13 -12.55 7.27
CA GLY A 159 11.11 -13.62 7.12
C GLY A 159 12.23 -13.23 6.16
N PHE A 160 12.96 -14.20 5.63
CA PHE A 160 14.05 -13.94 4.69
C PHE A 160 14.18 -15.10 3.72
N VAL A 161 14.73 -14.86 2.54
CA VAL A 161 15.30 -15.90 1.69
C VAL A 161 16.72 -15.46 1.36
N ILE A 162 17.67 -16.38 1.51
CA ILE A 162 19.09 -16.19 1.15
C ILE A 162 19.45 -17.15 0.03
#